data_AF-K2DI50-F1
#
_entry.id   AF-K2DI50-F1
#
_cell.length_a   1.000
_cell.length_b   1.000
_cell.length_c   1.000
_cell.angle_alpha   90.00
_cell.angle_beta   90.00
_cell.angle_gamma   90.00
#
_symmetry.space_group_name_H-M   'P 1'
#
loop_
_entity.id
_entity.type
_entity.pdbx_description
1 polymer ?
#
loop_
_entity_poly.entity_id
_entity_poly.type
_entity_poly.pdbx_seq_one_letter_code
_entity_poly.pdbx_strand_id
1 'polypeptide(L)'
;MFRQLPYRIQIPLGLSMAVLIAAILVTSITARVQAESGRLETLSLLDRAGVLVIAQVRPMLAADDTWRVFSLLRDTAELIPGASLGHARLAILSTEGVVFAASDPTRLETGLSLLGEQWHEQRMPTAAEVSTRQHIELQDGSVTLLDPI
;
A
#
# COMPACT_ATOMS: atom_id res chain seq x y z
N MET A 1 -36.25 24.88 17.80
CA MET A 1 -37.38 23.95 18.03
C MET A 1 -37.31 23.19 19.36
N PHE A 2 -36.15 22.80 19.90
CA PHE A 2 -36.06 22.00 21.15
C PHE A 2 -36.48 22.69 22.46
N ARG A 3 -36.69 24.02 22.48
CA ARG A 3 -37.03 24.78 23.69
C ARG A 3 -38.52 24.75 24.08
N GLN A 4 -39.39 24.21 23.22
CA GLN A 4 -40.85 24.16 23.46
C GLN A 4 -41.35 22.80 23.96
N LEU A 5 -40.45 21.82 24.16
CA LEU A 5 -40.80 20.50 24.67
C LEU A 5 -40.99 20.52 26.19
N PRO A 6 -41.98 19.79 26.75
CA PRO A 6 -42.13 19.62 28.18
C PRO A 6 -40.84 19.07 28.81
N TYR A 7 -40.42 19.63 29.95
CA TYR A 7 -39.14 19.32 30.62
C TYR A 7 -38.92 17.81 30.86
N ARG A 8 -40.01 17.06 31.05
CA ARG A 8 -40.01 15.59 31.24
C ARG A 8 -39.52 14.81 30.01
N ILE A 9 -39.65 15.37 28.81
CA ILE A 9 -39.21 14.75 27.54
C ILE A 9 -37.86 15.31 27.12
N GLN A 10 -37.57 16.58 27.45
CA GLN A 10 -36.35 17.27 27.05
C GLN A 10 -35.09 16.66 27.69
N ILE A 11 -35.15 16.22 28.94
CA ILE A 11 -34.02 15.58 29.64
C ILE A 11 -33.61 14.24 28.98
N PRO A 12 -34.50 13.24 28.84
CA PRO A 12 -34.12 11.95 28.23
C PRO A 12 -33.73 12.10 26.75
N LEU A 13 -34.34 13.05 26.03
CA LEU A 13 -33.99 13.34 24.64
C LEU A 13 -32.60 13.98 24.52
N GLY A 14 -32.25 14.92 25.41
CA GLY A 14 -30.92 15.51 25.46
C GLY A 14 -29.84 14.49 25.80
N LEU A 15 -30.12 13.60 26.75
CA LEU A 15 -29.20 12.53 27.15
C LEU A 15 -28.96 11.54 26.02
N SER A 16 -30.03 11.06 25.36
CA SER A 16 -29.91 10.14 24.21
C SER A 16 -29.19 10.78 23.03
N MET A 17 -29.44 12.06 22.73
CA MET A 17 -28.70 12.80 21.70
C MET A 17 -27.21 12.90 22.04
N ALA A 18 -26.87 13.22 23.29
CA ALA A 18 -25.47 13.28 23.73
C ALA A 18 -24.78 11.91 23.60
N VAL A 19 -25.46 10.82 23.99
CA VAL A 19 -24.95 9.44 23.83
C VAL A 19 -24.76 9.09 22.36
N LEU A 20 -25.70 9.44 21.49
CA LEU A 20 -25.59 9.17 20.05
C LEU A 20 -24.38 9.90 19.44
N ILE A 21 -24.20 11.18 19.76
CA ILE A 21 -23.07 11.97 19.29
C ILE A 21 -21.75 11.36 19.81
N ALA A 22 -21.70 11.00 21.08
CA ALA A 22 -20.52 10.36 21.67
C ALA A 22 -20.19 9.02 20.99
N ALA A 23 -21.20 8.18 20.73
CA ALA A 23 -21.03 6.90 20.05
C ALA A 23 -20.48 7.08 18.63
N ILE A 24 -21.06 7.98 17.83
CA ILE A 24 -20.58 8.28 16.47
C ILE A 24 -19.12 8.76 16.50
N LEU A 25 -18.79 9.64 17.44
CA LEU A 25 -17.44 10.19 17.56
C LEU A 25 -16.42 9.12 17.94
N VAL A 26 -16.73 8.26 18.92
CA VAL A 26 -15.87 7.14 19.30
C VAL A 26 -15.70 6.17 18.12
N THR A 27 -16.77 5.76 17.46
CA THR A 27 -16.70 4.85 16.32
C THR A 27 -15.85 5.43 15.18
N SER A 28 -16.02 6.72 14.87
CA SER A 28 -15.22 7.40 13.84
C SER A 28 -13.73 7.44 14.20
N ILE A 29 -13.40 7.77 15.44
CA ILE A 29 -12.00 7.79 15.91
C ILE A 29 -11.41 6.38 15.89
N THR A 30 -12.14 5.39 16.41
CA THR A 30 -11.68 4.00 16.41
C THR A 30 -11.46 3.49 15.00
N ALA A 31 -12.38 3.75 14.06
CA ALA A 31 -12.21 3.37 12.66
C ALA A 31 -10.97 4.02 12.04
N ARG A 32 -10.73 5.31 12.31
CA ARG A 32 -9.53 6.01 11.84
C ARG A 32 -8.25 5.42 12.40
N VAL A 33 -8.20 5.15 13.72
CA VAL A 33 -7.02 4.57 14.37
C VAL A 33 -6.74 3.16 13.85
N GLN A 34 -7.78 2.36 13.63
CA GLN A 34 -7.65 1.02 13.06
C GLN A 34 -7.13 1.06 11.61
N ALA A 35 -7.64 1.98 10.79
CA ALA A 35 -7.14 2.16 9.43
C ALA A 35 -5.66 2.56 9.41
N GLU A 36 -5.26 3.50 10.27
CA GLU A 36 -3.87 3.95 10.36
C GLU A 36 -2.95 2.83 10.87
N SER A 37 -3.39 2.10 11.89
CA SER A 37 -2.63 1.00 12.47
C SER A 37 -2.45 -0.15 11.46
N GLY A 38 -3.51 -0.52 10.74
CA GLY A 38 -3.45 -1.54 9.69
C GLY A 38 -2.55 -1.12 8.52
N ARG A 39 -2.52 0.17 8.17
CA ARG A 39 -1.59 0.72 7.17
C ARG A 39 -0.14 0.54 7.61
N LEU A 40 0.19 0.95 8.84
CA LEU A 40 1.55 0.82 9.39
C LEU A 40 2.00 -0.64 9.48
N GLU A 41 1.11 -1.54 9.89
CA GLU A 41 1.40 -2.97 9.94
C GLU A 41 1.66 -3.55 8.54
N THR A 42 0.85 -3.17 7.55
CA THR A 42 1.05 -3.59 6.15
C THR A 42 2.39 -3.10 5.62
N LEU A 43 2.77 -1.84 5.88
CA LEU A 43 4.07 -1.31 5.47
C LEU A 43 5.22 -2.02 6.17
N SER A 44 5.08 -2.36 7.45
CA SER A 44 6.11 -3.13 8.17
C SER A 44 6.25 -4.56 7.63
N LEU A 45 5.15 -5.19 7.24
CA LEU A 45 5.17 -6.49 6.57
C LEU A 45 5.91 -6.38 5.24
N LEU A 46 5.59 -5.39 4.41
CA LEU A 46 6.27 -5.13 3.14
C LEU A 46 7.76 -4.90 3.33
N ASP A 47 8.15 -4.15 4.35
CA ASP A 47 9.55 -3.85 4.68
C ASP A 47 10.35 -5.14 4.95
N ARG A 48 9.76 -6.08 5.70
CA ARG A 48 10.35 -7.39 6.02
C ARG A 48 10.34 -8.33 4.83
N ALA A 49 9.22 -8.39 4.10
CA ALA A 49 9.06 -9.23 2.92
C ALA A 49 10.04 -8.81 1.82
N GLY A 50 10.21 -7.50 1.61
CA GLY A 50 11.16 -6.94 0.64
C GLY A 50 12.58 -7.44 0.86
N VAL A 51 13.09 -7.41 2.10
CA VAL A 51 14.44 -7.93 2.42
C VAL A 51 14.58 -9.41 2.06
N LEU A 52 13.56 -10.23 2.35
CA LEU A 52 13.57 -11.66 2.05
C LEU A 52 13.46 -11.95 0.55
N VAL A 53 12.65 -11.18 -0.18
CA VAL A 53 12.54 -11.27 -1.63
C VAL A 53 13.87 -10.93 -2.28
N ILE A 54 14.48 -9.80 -1.90
CA ILE A 54 15.76 -9.34 -2.44
C ILE A 54 16.85 -10.39 -2.23
N ALA A 55 16.93 -10.97 -1.02
CA ALA A 55 17.89 -12.03 -0.71
C ALA A 55 17.73 -13.27 -1.61
N GLN A 56 16.49 -13.63 -1.97
CA GLN A 56 16.20 -14.78 -2.83
C GLN A 56 16.38 -14.46 -4.32
N VAL A 57 16.04 -13.25 -4.74
CA VAL A 57 16.08 -12.80 -6.14
C VAL A 57 17.51 -12.69 -6.65
N ARG A 58 18.46 -12.19 -5.86
CA ARG A 58 19.86 -11.99 -6.29
C ARG A 58 20.50 -13.21 -6.98
N PRO A 59 20.49 -14.43 -6.39
CA PRO A 59 21.04 -15.60 -7.08
C PRO A 59 20.26 -16.01 -8.33
N MET A 60 18.97 -15.67 -8.43
CA MET A 60 18.12 -15.98 -9.58
C MET A 60 18.38 -15.03 -10.74
N LEU A 61 18.64 -13.75 -10.45
CA LEU A 61 19.10 -12.75 -11.43
C LEU A 61 20.49 -13.12 -11.97
N ALA A 62 21.39 -13.59 -11.11
CA ALA A 62 22.71 -14.06 -11.53
C ALA A 62 22.64 -15.29 -12.48
N ALA A 63 21.56 -16.07 -12.39
CA ALA A 63 21.28 -17.20 -13.28
C ALA A 63 20.40 -16.83 -14.49
N ASP A 64 19.99 -15.57 -14.62
CA ASP A 64 19.06 -15.04 -15.64
C ASP A 64 17.74 -15.82 -15.74
N ASP A 65 17.25 -16.32 -14.60
CA ASP A 65 16.03 -17.14 -14.53
C ASP A 65 14.79 -16.26 -14.29
N THR A 66 14.35 -15.56 -15.33
CA THR A 66 13.18 -14.66 -15.29
C THR A 66 11.91 -15.38 -14.84
N TRP A 67 11.72 -16.64 -15.23
CA TRP A 67 10.53 -17.41 -14.85
C TRP A 67 10.48 -17.66 -13.35
N ARG A 68 11.60 -18.06 -12.76
CA ARG A 68 11.65 -18.33 -11.33
C ARG A 68 11.49 -17.04 -10.53
N VAL A 69 12.07 -15.93 -11.01
CA VAL A 69 11.85 -14.60 -10.43
C VAL A 69 10.36 -14.23 -10.48
N PHE A 70 9.70 -14.40 -11.62
CA PHE A 70 8.25 -14.20 -11.74
C PHE A 70 7.47 -15.03 -10.72
N SER A 71 7.76 -16.33 -10.60
CA SER A 71 7.05 -17.22 -9.68
C SER A 71 7.20 -16.76 -8.22
N LEU A 72 8.41 -16.35 -7.82
CA LEU A 72 8.67 -15.81 -6.48
C LEU A 72 7.90 -14.50 -6.24
N LEU A 73 7.89 -13.59 -7.21
CA LEU A 73 7.17 -12.32 -7.10
C LEU A 73 5.66 -12.53 -7.00
N ARG A 74 5.10 -13.44 -7.81
CA ARG A 74 3.68 -13.78 -7.78
C ARG A 74 3.30 -14.36 -6.41
N ASP A 75 4.00 -15.40 -5.99
CA ASP A 75 3.69 -16.12 -4.74
C ASP A 75 3.89 -15.21 -3.52
N THR A 76 4.87 -14.30 -3.56
CA THR A 76 5.05 -13.31 -2.49
C THR A 76 3.99 -12.21 -2.53
N ALA A 77 3.58 -11.76 -3.72
CA ALA A 77 2.53 -10.75 -3.84
C ALA A 77 1.21 -11.24 -3.26
N GLU A 78 0.87 -12.52 -3.39
CA GLU A 78 -0.33 -13.13 -2.80
C GLU A 78 -0.37 -13.05 -1.26
N LEU A 79 0.78 -12.92 -0.60
CA LEU A 79 0.87 -12.78 0.86
C LEU A 79 0.57 -11.35 1.35
N ILE A 80 0.54 -10.37 0.44
CA ILE A 80 0.30 -8.97 0.79
C ILE A 80 -1.22 -8.73 0.93
N PRO A 81 -1.69 -8.08 2.02
CA PRO A 81 -3.09 -7.71 2.16
C PRO A 81 -3.61 -6.95 0.92
N GLY A 82 -4.76 -7.39 0.38
CA GLY A 82 -5.37 -6.79 -0.81
C GLY A 82 -4.87 -7.33 -2.15
N ALA A 83 -3.98 -8.33 -2.17
CA ALA A 83 -3.52 -8.97 -3.40
C ALA A 83 -4.66 -9.60 -4.21
N SER A 84 -5.63 -10.26 -3.56
CA SER A 84 -6.81 -10.84 -4.20
C SER A 84 -7.73 -9.80 -4.85
N LEU A 85 -7.66 -8.54 -4.42
CA LEU A 85 -8.37 -7.40 -5.01
C LEU A 85 -7.51 -6.67 -6.05
N GLY A 86 -6.27 -7.11 -6.26
CA GLY A 86 -5.31 -6.50 -7.17
C GLY A 86 -4.72 -5.20 -6.64
N HIS A 87 -4.73 -4.95 -5.33
CA HIS A 87 -4.16 -3.75 -4.71
C HIS A 87 -2.67 -3.87 -4.37
N ALA A 88 -2.11 -5.09 -4.41
CA ALA A 88 -0.70 -5.34 -4.15
C ALA A 88 -0.03 -5.92 -5.40
N ARG A 89 1.14 -5.39 -5.74
CA ARG A 89 1.96 -5.84 -6.88
C ARG A 89 3.43 -5.68 -6.54
N LEU A 90 4.25 -6.55 -7.10
CA LEU A 90 5.70 -6.51 -6.97
C LEU A 90 6.33 -6.52 -8.36
N ALA A 91 7.41 -5.77 -8.54
CA ALA A 91 8.21 -5.81 -9.74
C ALA A 91 9.69 -5.64 -9.41
N ILE A 92 10.53 -6.29 -10.21
CA ILE A 92 11.97 -6.06 -10.24
C ILE A 92 12.26 -5.27 -11.51
N LEU A 93 13.00 -4.18 -11.34
CA LEU A 93 13.40 -3.31 -12.43
C LEU A 93 14.86 -3.54 -12.78
N SER A 94 15.22 -3.30 -14.03
CA SER A 94 16.60 -3.24 -14.48
C SER A 94 17.29 -1.97 -13.97
N THR A 95 18.60 -1.88 -14.20
CA THR A 95 19.42 -0.70 -13.88
C THR A 95 18.96 0.57 -14.60
N GLU A 96 18.24 0.43 -15.70
CA GLU A 96 17.66 1.52 -16.48
C GLU A 96 16.25 1.91 -15.99
N GLY A 97 15.70 1.18 -15.01
CA GLY A 97 14.36 1.45 -14.48
C GLY A 97 13.22 0.79 -15.26
N VAL A 98 13.53 -0.23 -16.06
CA VAL A 98 12.58 -0.97 -16.89
C VAL A 98 12.14 -2.25 -16.18
N VAL A 99 10.88 -2.64 -16.28
CA VAL A 99 10.38 -3.88 -15.67
C VAL A 99 11.09 -5.10 -16.26
N PHE A 100 11.85 -5.81 -15.42
CA PHE A 100 12.48 -7.09 -15.76
C PHE A 100 11.51 -8.25 -15.51
N ALA A 101 10.88 -8.27 -14.33
CA ALA A 101 9.88 -9.26 -13.95
C ALA A 101 8.85 -8.62 -13.01
N ALA A 102 7.60 -9.05 -13.09
CA ALA A 102 6.52 -8.52 -12.26
C ALA A 102 5.56 -9.63 -11.81
N SER A 103 4.97 -9.49 -10.62
CA SER A 103 3.97 -10.42 -10.08
C SER A 103 2.70 -10.48 -10.93
N ASP A 104 2.38 -9.40 -11.65
CA ASP A 104 1.24 -9.27 -12.56
C ASP A 104 1.69 -8.63 -13.89
N PRO A 105 2.16 -9.44 -14.85
CA PRO A 105 2.67 -8.96 -16.14
C PRO A 105 1.62 -8.27 -17.00
N THR A 106 0.33 -8.48 -16.72
CA THR A 106 -0.76 -7.83 -17.48
C THR A 106 -0.91 -6.35 -17.12
N ARG A 107 -0.43 -5.96 -15.93
CA ARG A 107 -0.47 -4.58 -15.45
C ARG A 107 0.90 -3.92 -15.41
N LEU A 108 1.94 -4.73 -15.24
CA LEU A 108 3.35 -4.32 -15.24
C LEU A 108 4.07 -5.13 -16.31
N GLU A 109 3.89 -4.72 -17.56
CA GLU A 109 4.47 -5.42 -18.71
C GLU A 109 6.00 -5.43 -18.61
N THR A 110 6.61 -6.58 -18.89
CA THR A 110 8.07 -6.67 -19.04
C THR A 110 8.53 -5.73 -20.15
N GLY A 111 9.56 -4.92 -19.88
CA GLY A 111 10.02 -3.89 -20.80
C GLY A 111 9.37 -2.51 -20.60
N LEU A 112 8.38 -2.38 -19.72
CA LEU A 112 7.79 -1.09 -19.38
C LEU A 112 8.78 -0.23 -18.58
N SER A 113 9.02 1.02 -19.01
CA SER A 113 9.81 1.99 -18.25
C SER A 113 8.96 2.58 -17.13
N LEU A 114 9.37 2.38 -15.88
CA LEU A 114 8.67 2.91 -14.71
C LEU A 114 9.43 4.04 -14.03
N LEU A 115 10.75 3.91 -13.86
CA LEU A 115 11.55 4.98 -13.25
C LEU A 115 11.76 6.12 -14.24
N GLY A 116 11.68 7.35 -13.75
CA GLY A 116 11.78 8.58 -14.55
C GLY A 116 10.50 8.96 -15.33
N GLU A 117 9.54 8.05 -15.43
CA GLU A 117 8.25 8.24 -16.10
C GLU A 117 7.13 8.67 -15.14
N GLN A 118 5.97 9.03 -15.70
CA GLN A 118 4.76 9.30 -14.91
C GLN A 118 4.01 7.99 -14.60
N TRP A 119 3.76 7.75 -13.31
CA TRP A 119 3.01 6.62 -12.80
C TRP A 119 1.94 7.12 -11.84
N HIS A 120 0.66 6.79 -12.09
CA HIS A 120 -0.48 7.31 -11.30
C HIS A 120 -0.41 8.83 -11.07
N GLU A 121 -0.17 9.59 -12.14
CA GLU A 121 -0.07 11.07 -12.13
C GLU A 121 1.10 11.64 -11.32
N GLN A 122 1.99 10.80 -10.81
CA GLN A 122 3.20 11.19 -10.09
C GLN A 122 4.45 10.83 -10.88
N ARG A 123 5.42 11.73 -10.91
CA ARG A 123 6.71 11.44 -11.53
C ARG A 123 7.51 10.50 -10.63
N MET A 124 7.89 9.33 -11.15
CA MET A 124 8.77 8.41 -10.46
C MET A 124 10.21 8.94 -10.47
N PRO A 125 11.00 8.68 -9.42
CA PRO A 125 12.42 8.98 -9.43
C PRO A 125 13.10 8.24 -10.57
N THR A 126 14.15 8.81 -11.10
CA THR A 126 15.03 8.14 -12.06
C THR A 126 15.85 7.06 -11.37
N ALA A 127 16.35 6.08 -12.12
CA ALA A 127 17.19 5.01 -11.56
C ALA A 127 18.41 5.55 -10.78
N ALA A 128 18.99 6.68 -11.21
CA ALA A 128 20.11 7.33 -10.54
C ALA A 128 19.74 7.97 -9.20
N GLU A 129 18.47 8.33 -8.99
CA GLU A 129 17.98 8.95 -7.76
C GLU A 129 17.63 7.90 -6.69
N VAL A 130 17.48 6.63 -7.07
CA VAL A 130 17.18 5.51 -6.17
C VAL A 130 18.49 4.91 -5.64
N SER A 131 19.13 5.62 -4.71
CA SER A 131 20.36 5.15 -4.03
C SER A 131 20.10 4.47 -2.69
N THR A 132 18.94 4.72 -2.09
CA THR A 132 18.47 4.12 -0.84
C THR A 132 17.03 3.68 -1.00
N ARG A 133 16.54 2.85 -0.07
CA ARG A 133 15.12 2.53 0.02
C ARG A 133 14.29 3.82 0.14
N GLN A 134 13.22 3.92 -0.64
CA GLN A 134 12.33 5.09 -0.68
C GLN A 134 10.87 4.65 -0.61
N HIS A 135 10.08 5.38 0.18
CA HIS A 135 8.63 5.22 0.26
C HIS A 135 7.98 6.41 -0.44
N ILE A 136 7.18 6.14 -1.47
CA ILE A 136 6.47 7.15 -2.24
C ILE A 136 4.98 6.98 -1.95
N GLU A 137 4.41 7.96 -1.26
CA GLU A 137 2.96 8.07 -1.12
C GLU A 137 2.40 8.76 -2.36
N LEU A 138 1.39 8.12 -2.97
CA LEU A 138 0.68 8.62 -4.14
C LEU A 138 -0.59 9.34 -3.71
N GLN A 139 -1.09 10.26 -4.55
CA GLN A 139 -2.26 11.08 -4.23
C GLN A 139 -3.56 10.26 -4.09
N ASP A 140 -3.61 9.09 -4.72
CA ASP A 140 -4.72 8.13 -4.61
C ASP A 140 -4.69 7.31 -3.31
N GLY A 141 -3.72 7.57 -2.42
CA GLY A 141 -3.53 6.87 -1.15
C GLY A 141 -2.76 5.56 -1.28
N SER A 142 -2.32 5.19 -2.50
CA SER A 142 -1.44 4.05 -2.69
C SER A 142 0.00 4.38 -2.27
N VAL A 143 0.78 3.33 -2.01
CA VAL A 143 2.17 3.46 -1.59
C VAL A 143 3.04 2.62 -2.52
N THR A 144 4.09 3.22 -3.05
CA THR A 144 5.15 2.53 -3.78
C THR A 144 6.40 2.47 -2.91
N LEU A 145 6.94 1.27 -2.73
CA LEU A 145 8.23 1.05 -2.08
C LEU A 145 9.27 0.72 -3.15
N LEU A 146 10.31 1.54 -3.22
CA LEU A 146 11.46 1.33 -4.11
C LEU A 146 12.66 0.93 -3.26
N ASP A 147 13.33 -0.16 -3.64
CA ASP A 147 14.48 -0.67 -2.91
C ASP A 147 15.59 -1.11 -3.88
N PRO A 148 16.78 -0.47 -3.84
CA PRO A 148 17.89 -0.88 -4.70
C PRO A 148 18.43 -2.26 -4.31
N ILE A 149 18.56 -3.14 -5.32
CA ILE A 149 19.03 -4.54 -5.17
C ILE A 149 20.51 -4.67 -5.47
#